data_AF-A0A382V916-F1
#
_entry.id   AF-A0A382V916-F1
#
_cell.length_a   1.000
_cell.length_b   1.000
_cell.length_c   1.000
_cell.angle_alpha   90.00
_cell.angle_beta   90.00
_cell.angle_gamma   90.00
#
_symmetry.space_group_name_H-M   'P 1'
#
loop_
_entity.id
_entity.type
_entity.pdbx_description
1 polymer ?
#
loop_
_entity_poly.entity_id
_entity_poly.type
_entity_poly.pdbx_seq_one_letter_code
_entity_poly.pdbx_strand_id
1 'polypeptide(L)'
;MQHRGQEGCGIVSFDGKQYHSEKRYGLVGDNFNKEKVLKKLPGKYAIGHNRYSTTGGTALRNIQPFFADTNAGGIGVAHNG
;
A
#
# COMPACT_ATOMS: atom_id res chain seq x y z
N MET A 1 3.72 5.65 11.74
CA MET A 1 2.41 5.03 12.04
C MET A 1 2.49 3.51 12.34
N GLN A 2 3.66 2.94 12.64
CA GLN A 2 3.79 1.48 12.82
C GLN A 2 3.03 0.92 14.04
N HIS A 3 2.82 1.73 15.08
CA HIS A 3 2.04 1.34 16.27
C HIS A 3 0.56 1.08 15.99
N ARG A 4 0.06 1.40 14.78
CA ARG A 4 -1.36 1.26 14.40
C ARG A 4 -1.65 0.05 13.52
N GLY A 5 -0.72 -0.89 13.39
CA GLY A 5 -0.86 -2.07 12.53
C GLY A 5 0.47 -2.73 12.25
N GLN A 6 0.57 -4.04 12.48
CA GLN A 6 1.82 -4.79 12.34
C GLN A 6 1.71 -5.99 11.40
N GLU A 7 0.51 -6.38 11.01
CA GLU A 7 0.26 -7.57 10.18
C GLU A 7 0.58 -7.34 8.70
N GLY A 8 0.52 -6.09 8.24
CA GLY A 8 0.90 -5.76 6.87
C GLY A 8 1.02 -4.27 6.61
N CYS A 9 1.66 -3.96 5.50
CA CYS A 9 1.85 -2.59 5.03
C CYS A 9 1.80 -2.55 3.51
N GLY A 10 1.37 -1.41 2.98
CA GLY A 10 1.34 -1.19 1.54
C GLY A 10 1.53 0.27 1.19
N ILE A 11 2.03 0.49 -0.02
CA ILE A 11 2.15 1.80 -0.65
C ILE A 11 1.58 1.70 -2.07
N VAL A 12 0.84 2.73 -2.47
CA VAL A 12 0.49 2.97 -3.87
C VAL A 12 1.09 4.32 -4.26
N SER A 13 1.85 4.38 -5.36
CA SER A 13 2.38 5.61 -5.94
C SER A 13 1.83 5.89 -7.33
N PHE A 14 1.89 7.14 -7.78
CA PHE A 14 1.46 7.57 -9.10
C PHE A 14 2.52 8.48 -9.74
N ASP A 15 2.94 8.11 -10.95
CA ASP A 15 4.01 8.79 -11.70
C ASP A 15 3.52 9.87 -12.68
N GLY A 16 2.21 10.13 -12.69
CA GLY A 16 1.56 11.01 -13.67
C GLY A 16 0.96 10.27 -14.86
N LYS A 17 1.22 8.96 -14.98
CA LYS A 17 0.67 8.11 -16.04
C LYS A 17 0.01 6.86 -15.49
N GLN A 18 0.67 6.18 -14.56
CA GLN A 18 0.22 4.88 -14.05
C GLN A 18 0.42 4.76 -12.55
N TYR A 19 -0.39 3.91 -11.95
CA TYR A 19 -0.32 3.57 -10.53
C TYR A 19 0.62 2.37 -10.32
N HIS A 20 1.38 2.41 -9.24
CA HIS A 20 2.27 1.34 -8.81
C HIS A 20 1.89 0.91 -7.41
N SER A 21 1.77 -0.40 -7.16
CA SER A 21 1.38 -0.91 -5.85
C SER A 21 2.38 -1.92 -5.33
N GLU A 22 2.80 -1.75 -4.09
CA GLU A 22 3.59 -2.72 -3.36
C GLU A 22 2.93 -3.00 -2.00
N LYS A 23 2.61 -4.27 -1.77
CA LYS A 23 1.95 -4.75 -0.56
C LYS A 23 2.77 -5.87 0.04
N ARG A 24 2.91 -5.87 1.37
CA ARG A 24 3.72 -6.84 2.11
C ARG A 24 3.10 -7.12 3.47
N TYR A 25 3.31 -8.34 3.95
CA TYR A 25 3.03 -8.68 5.35
C TYR A 25 4.12 -8.13 6.26
N GLY A 26 3.76 -7.88 7.51
CA GLY A 26 4.70 -7.42 8.53
C GLY A 26 4.97 -5.91 8.49
N LEU A 27 6.09 -5.53 9.11
CA LEU A 27 6.43 -4.15 9.43
C LEU A 27 6.93 -3.38 8.21
N VAL A 28 6.69 -2.07 8.18
CA VAL A 28 7.21 -1.17 7.14
C VAL A 28 8.73 -1.19 7.12
N GLY A 29 9.35 -1.17 8.30
CA GLY A 29 10.81 -1.15 8.47
C GLY A 29 11.50 -2.35 7.82
N ASP A 30 10.86 -3.51 7.80
CA ASP A 30 11.44 -4.73 7.20
C ASP A 30 11.24 -4.80 5.69
N ASN A 31 10.16 -4.18 5.20
CA ASN A 31 9.68 -4.35 3.84
C ASN A 31 10.06 -3.21 2.89
N PHE A 32 10.13 -1.97 3.39
CA PHE A 32 10.35 -0.76 2.59
C PHE A 32 11.68 -0.07 2.91
N ASN A 33 12.67 -0.82 3.39
CA ASN A 33 14.04 -0.33 3.66
C ASN A 33 15.05 -0.62 2.53
N LYS A 34 14.66 -1.41 1.52
CA LYS A 34 15.54 -1.79 0.41
C LYS A 34 15.24 -0.91 -0.81
N GLU A 35 16.27 -0.33 -1.38
CA GLU A 35 16.18 0.49 -2.60
C GLU A 35 15.44 -0.24 -3.73
N LYS A 36 15.67 -1.55 -3.89
CA LYS A 36 14.99 -2.37 -4.90
C LYS A 36 13.47 -2.41 -4.75
N VAL A 37 12.94 -2.25 -3.54
CA VAL A 37 11.49 -2.19 -3.29
C VAL A 37 10.99 -0.79 -3.61
N LEU A 38 11.70 0.24 -3.16
CA LEU A 38 11.33 1.64 -3.42
C LEU A 38 11.38 2.00 -4.91
N LYS A 39 12.29 1.41 -5.68
CA LYS A 39 12.37 1.57 -7.14
C LYS A 39 11.12 1.09 -7.89
N LYS A 40 10.29 0.24 -7.26
CA LYS A 40 9.01 -0.20 -7.82
C LYS A 40 7.86 0.77 -7.56
N LEU A 41 8.11 1.84 -6.83
CA LEU A 41 7.13 2.86 -6.47
C LEU A 41 7.56 4.25 -7.00
N PRO A 42 7.74 4.41 -8.33
CA PRO A 42 8.09 5.70 -8.89
C PRO A 42 6.91 6.67 -8.79
N GLY A 43 7.23 7.96 -8.88
CA GLY A 43 6.26 9.04 -8.97
C GLY A 43 6.38 10.09 -7.87
N LYS A 44 5.50 11.10 -7.95
CA LYS A 44 5.50 12.26 -7.04
C LYS A 44 4.35 12.23 -6.04
N TYR A 45 3.39 11.34 -6.23
CA TYR A 45 2.21 11.19 -5.39
C TYR A 45 2.17 9.78 -4.84
N ALA A 46 1.86 9.61 -3.56
CA ALA A 46 1.73 8.31 -2.94
C ALA A 46 0.78 8.32 -1.75
N ILE A 47 0.14 7.19 -1.50
CA ILE A 47 -0.60 6.87 -0.28
C ILE A 47 -0.04 5.59 0.33
N GLY A 48 -0.07 5.48 1.64
CA GLY A 48 0.40 4.31 2.37
C GLY A 48 -0.57 3.89 3.46
N HIS A 49 -0.54 2.62 3.83
CA HIS A 49 -1.39 2.07 4.88
C HIS A 49 -0.67 1.01 5.69
N ASN A 50 -0.82 1.08 7.02
CA ASN A 50 -0.41 0.04 7.94
C ASN A 50 -1.65 -0.68 8.42
N ARG A 51 -1.71 -1.99 8.15
CA ARG A 51 -2.84 -2.83 8.50
C ARG A 51 -2.68 -3.35 9.92
N TYR A 52 -3.66 -3.06 10.75
CA TYR A 52 -4.02 -3.87 11.92
C TYR A 52 -5.04 -4.90 11.46
N SER A 53 -4.89 -6.18 11.79
CA SER A 53 -5.81 -7.22 11.34
C SER A 53 -7.07 -7.18 12.17
N THR A 54 -8.15 -6.72 11.55
CA THR A 54 -9.51 -6.98 12.01
C THR A 54 -10.04 -8.28 11.38
N THR A 55 -11.32 -8.57 11.53
CA THR A 55 -12.02 -9.69 10.89
C THR A 55 -11.80 -9.70 9.37
N GLY A 56 -11.73 -10.89 8.73
CA GLY A 56 -11.54 -11.02 7.28
C GLY A 56 -10.23 -11.70 6.85
N GLY A 57 -9.40 -12.09 7.81
CA GLY A 57 -8.24 -12.96 7.60
C GLY A 57 -7.00 -12.26 7.03
N THR A 58 -5.89 -12.97 7.00
CA THR A 58 -4.55 -12.42 6.74
C THR A 58 -4.16 -12.45 5.27
N ALA A 59 -5.09 -12.44 4.32
CA ALA A 59 -4.75 -12.49 2.90
C ALA A 59 -4.11 -11.17 2.40
N LEU A 60 -3.16 -11.27 1.46
CA LEU A 60 -2.42 -10.13 0.89
C LEU A 60 -3.36 -9.16 0.18
N ARG A 61 -4.42 -9.69 -0.43
CA ARG A 61 -5.48 -8.88 -1.07
C ARG A 61 -6.19 -7.95 -0.10
N ASN A 62 -6.17 -8.23 1.21
CA ASN A 62 -6.78 -7.40 2.25
C ASN A 62 -5.84 -6.29 2.74
N ILE A 63 -4.58 -6.26 2.29
CA ILE A 63 -3.65 -5.19 2.61
C ILE A 63 -3.95 -3.99 1.70
N GLN A 64 -4.23 -2.87 2.34
CA GLN A 64 -4.39 -1.56 1.72
C GLN A 64 -3.03 -0.90 1.48
N PRO A 65 -2.93 0.14 0.63
CA PRO A 65 -4.01 0.80 -0.11
C PRO A 65 -4.65 -0.07 -1.21
N PHE A 66 -5.93 0.16 -1.49
CA PHE A 66 -6.60 -0.40 -2.67
C PHE A 66 -6.43 0.55 -3.85
N PHE A 67 -6.33 -0.01 -5.05
CA PHE A 67 -6.33 0.72 -6.30
C PHE A 67 -7.31 0.06 -7.26
N ALA A 68 -8.04 0.86 -8.00
CA ALA A 68 -8.88 0.41 -9.10
C ALA A 68 -8.70 1.34 -10.30
N ASP A 69 -8.63 0.76 -11.48
CA ASP A 69 -8.78 1.50 -12.72
C ASP A 69 -10.27 1.59 -13.06
N THR A 70 -10.73 2.77 -13.47
CA THR A 70 -12.13 3.03 -13.76
C THR A 70 -12.24 3.76 -15.09
N ASN A 71 -13.44 3.80 -15.66
CA ASN A 71 -13.69 4.56 -16.89
C ASN A 71 -13.46 6.07 -16.73
N ALA A 72 -13.41 6.58 -15.49
CA ALA A 72 -13.10 7.97 -15.17
C ALA A 72 -11.62 8.19 -14.80
N GLY A 73 -10.78 7.15 -14.90
CA GLY A 73 -9.40 7.13 -14.46
C GLY A 73 -9.18 6.31 -13.19
N GLY A 74 -7.92 6.24 -12.76
CA GLY A 74 -7.53 5.45 -11.59
C GLY A 74 -7.90 6.10 -10.26
N ILE A 75 -8.23 5.29 -9.26
CA ILE A 75 -8.48 5.72 -7.88
C ILE A 75 -7.71 4.85 -6.89
N GLY A 76 -7.01 5.49 -5.97
CA GLY A 76 -6.33 4.85 -4.83
C GLY A 76 -6.99 5.24 -3.52
N VAL A 77 -7.25 4.27 -2.63
CA VAL A 77 -7.90 4.50 -1.33
C VAL A 77 -7.14 3.78 -0.22
N ALA A 78 -6.89 4.51 0.86
CA ALA A 78 -6.46 3.96 2.15
C ALA A 78 -7.44 4.45 3.22
N HIS A 79 -7.92 3.54 4.05
CA HIS A 79 -8.95 3.79 5.04
C HIS A 79 -8.59 3.15 6.38
N ASN A 80 -8.82 3.88 7.47
CA ASN A 80 -8.70 3.40 8.82
C ASN A 80 -10.04 3.66 9.55
N GLY A 81 -10.70 2.59 9.98
CA GLY A 81 -12.02 2.59 10.61
C GLY A 81 -12.41 1.20 11.09
#